data_AF-E6MPF8-F1
#
_entry.id   AF-E6MPF8-F1
#
_cell.length_a   1.000
_cell.length_b   1.000
_cell.length_c   1.000
_cell.angle_alpha   90.00
_cell.angle_beta   90.00
_cell.angle_gamma   90.00
#
_symmetry.space_group_name_H-M   'P 1'
#
loop_
_entity.id
_entity.type
_entity.pdbx_description
1 polymer ?
#
loop_
_entity_poly.entity_id
_entity_poly.type
_entity_poly.pdbx_seq_one_letter_code
_entity_poly.pdbx_strand_id
1 'polypeptide(L)'
;MKKRNLVAAGVLTTSLMLSSCGITANGSGNNNGGNILSEVLGNMGNVGTVGNVLGSVLGIDKPSERDIIGSWHYSEPGVAFTSKNALAKAGGEVAAAQAKAKLEESYRSVGFRRDNTQLTFNSNKTFNARLLGKTFNGTWTYDNNEQKITLKTLLFTIPVYAKRTTSGMSYLMESKKLLTILQTVSALSGNNTLQTVGDLSKNYDGIRMGFEMKK
;
A
#
# COMPACT_ATOMS: atom_id res chain seq x y z
N MET A 1 -22.94 -53.39 -40.03
CA MET A 1 -22.61 -53.74 -38.62
C MET A 1 -21.09 -53.86 -38.45
N LYS A 2 -20.43 -52.88 -37.84
CA LYS A 2 -19.49 -53.03 -36.70
C LYS A 2 -18.74 -51.71 -36.50
N LYS A 3 -18.95 -51.16 -35.31
CA LYS A 3 -18.33 -49.98 -34.72
C LYS A 3 -16.83 -50.26 -34.49
N ARG A 4 -16.02 -49.19 -34.45
CA ARG A 4 -15.03 -48.95 -33.40
C ARG A 4 -14.54 -47.49 -33.46
N ASN A 5 -14.95 -46.73 -32.45
CA ASN A 5 -14.42 -45.43 -32.09
C ASN A 5 -12.98 -45.58 -31.62
N LEU A 6 -12.10 -44.66 -32.04
CA LEU A 6 -10.83 -44.41 -31.38
C LEU A 6 -10.72 -42.90 -31.12
N VAL A 7 -10.75 -42.57 -29.83
CA VAL A 7 -10.51 -41.25 -29.27
C VAL A 7 -9.01 -40.99 -29.35
N ALA A 8 -8.58 -40.06 -30.19
CA ALA A 8 -7.21 -39.58 -30.20
C ALA A 8 -7.11 -38.41 -29.22
N ALA A 9 -6.48 -38.67 -28.07
CA ALA A 9 -6.07 -37.65 -27.12
C ALA A 9 -4.95 -36.81 -27.75
N GLY A 10 -5.25 -35.57 -28.09
CA GLY A 10 -4.27 -34.59 -28.57
C GLY A 10 -3.32 -34.19 -27.44
N VAL A 11 -2.10 -34.70 -27.49
CA VAL A 11 -0.97 -34.20 -26.71
C VAL A 11 -0.55 -32.85 -27.32
N LEU A 12 -0.94 -31.75 -26.70
CA LEU A 12 -0.39 -30.42 -27.00
C LEU A 12 0.91 -30.26 -26.22
N THR A 13 2.01 -30.68 -26.84
CA THR A 13 3.37 -30.24 -26.50
C THR A 13 3.53 -28.78 -26.93
N THR A 14 3.35 -27.84 -26.02
CA THR A 14 3.77 -26.44 -26.26
C THR A 14 5.17 -26.24 -25.68
N SER A 15 6.16 -26.46 -26.54
CA SER A 15 7.55 -26.04 -26.36
C SER A 15 7.59 -24.51 -26.32
N LEU A 16 7.99 -23.92 -25.19
CA LEU A 16 8.34 -22.49 -25.11
C LEU A 16 9.71 -22.29 -25.75
N MET A 17 9.70 -21.99 -27.05
CA MET A 17 10.87 -21.45 -27.76
C MET A 17 11.11 -20.02 -27.27
N LEU A 18 12.24 -19.80 -26.59
CA LEU A 18 12.78 -18.47 -26.30
C LEU A 18 13.36 -17.88 -27.59
N SER A 19 12.58 -17.06 -28.29
CA SER A 19 13.12 -16.17 -29.30
C SER A 19 13.67 -14.92 -28.63
N SER A 20 15.00 -14.88 -28.55
CA SER A 20 15.79 -13.70 -28.22
C SER A 20 15.60 -12.61 -29.29
N CYS A 21 15.18 -11.41 -28.89
CA CYS A 21 15.57 -10.20 -29.61
C CYS A 21 16.81 -9.65 -28.92
N GLY A 22 17.95 -9.80 -29.60
CA GLY A 22 19.21 -9.19 -29.21
C GLY A 22 19.15 -7.67 -29.34
N ILE A 23 19.62 -6.99 -28.31
CA ILE A 23 20.12 -5.62 -28.40
C ILE A 23 21.51 -5.72 -29.02
N THR A 24 21.72 -5.07 -30.16
CA THR A 24 23.03 -4.85 -30.76
C THR A 24 23.80 -3.84 -29.91
N ALA A 25 24.86 -4.30 -29.25
CA ALA A 25 25.90 -3.45 -28.67
C ALA A 25 27.10 -3.43 -29.63
N ASN A 26 27.55 -2.25 -30.01
CA ASN A 26 28.92 -2.05 -30.46
C ASN A 26 29.45 -0.75 -29.84
N GLY A 27 30.43 -0.88 -28.94
CA GLY A 27 31.07 0.25 -28.26
C GLY A 27 31.66 -0.13 -26.90
N SER A 28 32.87 -0.67 -26.93
CA SER A 28 33.93 -0.71 -25.90
C SER A 28 33.58 -0.43 -24.43
N GLY A 29 33.89 -1.38 -23.54
CA GLY A 29 34.19 -1.05 -22.13
C GLY A 29 33.99 -2.20 -21.12
N ASN A 30 35.05 -2.96 -20.89
CA ASN A 30 35.43 -3.72 -19.69
C ASN A 30 34.36 -4.40 -18.79
N ASN A 31 34.49 -5.72 -18.65
CA ASN A 31 33.69 -6.60 -17.82
C ASN A 31 33.80 -6.31 -16.31
N ASN A 32 32.65 -6.24 -15.62
CA ASN A 32 32.48 -6.92 -14.34
C ASN A 32 30.99 -7.16 -14.06
N GLY A 33 30.55 -8.41 -14.27
CA GLY A 33 29.26 -8.89 -13.80
C GLY A 33 29.28 -8.95 -12.28
N GLY A 34 28.73 -7.91 -11.65
CA GLY A 34 28.69 -7.75 -10.21
C GLY A 34 27.37 -7.14 -9.78
N ASN A 35 26.44 -8.01 -9.39
CA ASN A 35 25.42 -7.74 -8.38
C ASN A 35 24.62 -6.44 -8.55
N ILE A 36 23.44 -6.52 -9.16
CA ILE A 36 22.43 -5.44 -9.15
C ILE A 36 22.09 -5.05 -7.68
N LEU A 37 22.29 -5.98 -6.73
CA LEU A 37 22.23 -5.74 -5.29
C LEU A 37 23.31 -4.75 -4.79
N SER A 38 24.47 -4.69 -5.45
CA SER A 38 25.56 -3.76 -5.13
C SER A 38 25.42 -2.41 -5.83
N GLU A 39 24.70 -2.30 -6.94
CA GLU A 39 24.30 -1.01 -7.51
C GLU A 39 23.20 -0.34 -6.65
N VAL A 40 22.26 -1.12 -6.12
CA VAL A 40 21.27 -0.63 -5.14
C VAL A 40 21.94 -0.27 -3.81
N LEU A 41 22.98 -0.99 -3.39
CA LEU A 41 23.78 -0.66 -2.20
C LEU A 41 24.80 0.48 -2.45
N GLY A 42 25.26 0.67 -3.68
CA GLY A 42 26.22 1.71 -4.08
C GLY A 42 25.57 3.08 -4.27
N ASN A 43 24.31 3.12 -4.71
CA ASN A 43 23.49 4.35 -4.71
C ASN A 43 23.05 4.79 -3.30
N MET A 44 23.36 4.01 -2.26
CA MET A 44 23.14 4.32 -0.85
C MET A 44 24.16 5.33 -0.29
N GLY A 45 25.17 5.72 -1.09
CA GLY A 45 26.25 6.64 -0.70
C GLY A 45 25.92 8.14 -0.77
N ASN A 46 24.73 8.55 -1.24
CA ASN A 46 24.36 9.96 -1.30
C ASN A 46 23.17 10.30 -0.38
N VAL A 47 23.54 10.53 0.87
CA VAL A 47 22.94 11.43 1.87
C VAL A 47 21.68 12.19 1.39
N GLY A 48 20.49 11.79 1.89
CA GLY A 48 19.33 12.69 1.97
C GLY A 48 17.93 12.07 1.83
N THR A 49 17.74 10.99 1.05
CA THR A 49 16.38 10.64 0.57
C THR A 49 15.97 9.16 0.71
N VAL A 50 16.80 8.32 1.35
CA VAL A 50 16.55 6.86 1.50
C VAL A 50 16.28 6.48 2.97
N GLY A 51 15.65 7.36 3.73
CA GLY A 51 15.34 7.12 5.15
C GLY A 51 14.17 6.16 5.41
N ASN A 52 13.30 5.90 4.42
CA ASN A 52 12.05 5.16 4.61
C ASN A 52 11.99 3.78 3.95
N VAL A 53 12.96 3.41 3.11
CA VAL A 53 12.91 2.16 2.31
C VAL A 53 13.51 0.95 3.04
N LEU A 54 14.21 1.15 4.17
CA LEU A 54 14.78 0.04 4.95
C LEU A 54 13.90 -0.42 6.14
N GLY A 55 12.73 0.21 6.33
CA GLY A 55 11.78 -0.13 7.40
C GLY A 55 10.81 -1.28 7.08
N SER A 56 10.87 -1.87 5.87
CA SER A 56 9.87 -2.85 5.42
C SER A 56 10.26 -4.32 5.61
N VAL A 57 11.49 -4.63 6.02
CA VAL A 57 12.00 -6.02 6.09
C VAL A 57 12.32 -6.52 7.51
N LEU A 58 12.33 -5.65 8.52
CA LEU A 58 12.34 -6.09 9.92
C LEU A 58 10.96 -5.84 10.49
N GLY A 59 10.37 -6.88 11.09
CA GLY A 59 9.11 -6.78 11.81
C GLY A 59 9.24 -5.80 12.95
N ILE A 60 9.04 -4.52 12.66
CA ILE A 60 8.81 -3.49 13.66
C ILE A 60 7.57 -3.98 14.40
N ASP A 61 7.74 -4.23 15.70
CA ASP A 61 6.77 -4.98 16.51
C ASP A 61 5.33 -4.60 16.19
N LYS A 62 4.47 -5.62 16.11
CA LYS A 62 3.03 -5.41 15.98
C LYS A 62 2.60 -4.38 17.03
N PRO A 63 1.93 -3.28 16.63
CA PRO A 63 1.61 -2.24 17.59
C PRO A 63 0.70 -2.83 18.67
N SER A 64 1.02 -2.59 19.94
CA SER A 64 0.08 -2.93 21.00
C SER A 64 -1.11 -1.97 20.96
N GLU A 65 -2.20 -2.32 21.64
CA GLU A 65 -3.34 -1.43 21.77
C GLU A 65 -2.96 -0.07 22.38
N ARG A 66 -2.06 -0.07 23.38
CA ARG A 66 -1.56 1.16 24.01
C ARG A 66 -0.81 2.05 23.02
N ASP A 67 -0.14 1.45 22.05
CA ASP A 67 0.57 2.20 21.01
C ASP A 67 -0.42 2.89 20.06
N ILE A 68 -1.56 2.25 19.77
CA ILE A 68 -2.62 2.79 18.91
C ILE A 68 -3.30 4.00 19.57
N ILE A 69 -3.53 3.94 20.88
CA ILE A 69 -4.18 5.02 21.64
C ILE A 69 -3.37 6.33 21.54
N GLY A 70 -4.08 7.41 21.24
CA GLY A 70 -3.52 8.75 21.03
C GLY A 70 -4.06 9.44 19.79
N SER A 71 -3.60 10.66 19.58
CA SER A 71 -3.89 11.47 18.39
C SER A 71 -2.78 11.32 17.37
N TRP A 72 -3.17 11.13 16.12
CA TRP A 72 -2.32 10.83 14.99
C TRP A 72 -2.67 11.78 13.85
N HIS A 73 -1.67 12.48 13.36
CA HIS A 73 -1.79 13.49 12.33
C HIS A 73 -1.16 12.99 11.04
N TYR A 74 -1.84 13.25 9.93
CA TYR A 74 -1.34 12.91 8.60
C TYR A 74 0.06 13.50 8.35
N SER A 75 0.97 12.66 7.86
CA SER A 75 2.31 13.05 7.43
C SER A 75 2.46 12.90 5.92
N GLU A 76 2.14 11.73 5.38
CA GLU A 76 2.30 11.39 3.97
C GLU A 76 1.42 10.17 3.61
N PRO A 77 1.28 9.81 2.32
CA PRO A 77 0.55 8.60 1.95
C PRO A 77 1.29 7.34 2.41
N GLY A 78 0.51 6.39 2.93
CA GLY A 78 1.00 5.08 3.35
C GLY A 78 0.69 4.02 2.29
N VAL A 79 1.68 3.19 1.97
CA VAL A 79 1.53 2.05 1.05
C VAL A 79 2.33 0.86 1.60
N ALA A 80 1.74 -0.34 1.57
CA ALA A 80 2.45 -1.56 1.91
C ALA A 80 2.03 -2.73 1.02
N PHE A 81 2.99 -3.57 0.67
CA PHE A 81 2.74 -4.86 0.03
C PHE A 81 2.37 -5.92 1.08
N THR A 82 1.38 -6.77 0.78
CA THR A 82 0.79 -7.71 1.74
C THR A 82 1.18 -9.17 1.50
N SER A 83 2.16 -9.45 0.63
CA SER A 83 2.62 -10.83 0.42
C SER A 83 3.45 -11.35 1.58
N LYS A 84 3.29 -12.66 1.84
CA LYS A 84 4.10 -13.41 2.80
C LYS A 84 5.39 -13.97 2.19
N ASN A 85 5.49 -14.06 0.85
CA ASN A 85 6.66 -14.60 0.16
C ASN A 85 7.78 -13.56 0.07
N ALA A 86 9.01 -13.92 0.47
CA ALA A 86 10.14 -12.99 0.54
C ALA A 86 10.55 -12.39 -0.83
N LEU A 87 10.55 -13.19 -1.90
CA LEU A 87 10.84 -12.71 -3.26
C LEU A 87 9.76 -11.76 -3.74
N ALA A 88 8.50 -12.11 -3.47
CA ALA A 88 7.36 -11.24 -3.77
C ALA A 88 7.40 -9.95 -2.93
N LYS A 89 7.92 -9.97 -1.70
CA LYS A 89 8.12 -8.76 -0.89
C LYS A 89 9.15 -7.84 -1.52
N ALA A 90 10.30 -8.37 -1.94
CA ALA A 90 11.34 -7.57 -2.58
C ALA A 90 10.85 -6.93 -3.90
N GLY A 91 10.18 -7.72 -4.76
CA GLY A 91 9.56 -7.17 -5.98
C GLY A 91 8.40 -6.22 -5.69
N GLY A 92 7.63 -6.50 -4.64
CA GLY A 92 6.49 -5.70 -4.19
C GLY A 92 6.88 -4.35 -3.61
N GLU A 93 8.11 -4.18 -3.13
CA GLU A 93 8.62 -2.91 -2.63
C GLU A 93 8.77 -1.87 -3.74
N VAL A 94 9.28 -2.27 -4.91
CA VAL A 94 9.34 -1.42 -6.10
C VAL A 94 7.93 -1.02 -6.54
N ALA A 95 7.00 -1.98 -6.56
CA ALA A 95 5.59 -1.70 -6.88
C ALA A 95 4.93 -0.77 -5.86
N ALA A 96 5.22 -0.93 -4.56
CA ALA A 96 4.73 -0.07 -3.50
C ALA A 96 5.28 1.36 -3.62
N ALA A 97 6.55 1.52 -4.00
CA ALA A 97 7.15 2.84 -4.25
C ALA A 97 6.48 3.56 -5.43
N GLN A 98 6.23 2.85 -6.53
CA GLN A 98 5.50 3.40 -7.68
C GLN A 98 4.04 3.75 -7.33
N ALA A 99 3.36 2.89 -6.57
CA ALA A 99 2.00 3.15 -6.09
C ALA A 99 1.97 4.36 -5.15
N LYS A 100 2.98 4.51 -4.27
CA LYS A 100 3.11 5.66 -3.38
C LYS A 100 3.27 6.97 -4.15
N ALA A 101 4.11 7.02 -5.19
CA ALA A 101 4.29 8.22 -6.01
C ALA A 101 2.98 8.69 -6.67
N LYS A 102 2.17 7.76 -7.21
CA LYS A 102 0.84 8.08 -7.77
C LYS A 102 -0.16 8.51 -6.69
N LEU A 103 -0.08 7.89 -5.52
CA LEU A 103 -0.93 8.21 -4.38
C LEU A 103 -0.61 9.61 -3.82
N GLU A 104 0.66 10.01 -3.82
CA GLU A 104 1.10 11.36 -3.42
C GLU A 104 0.52 12.44 -4.32
N GLU A 105 0.55 12.26 -5.65
CA GLU A 105 -0.09 13.19 -6.57
C GLU A 105 -1.59 13.31 -6.32
N SER A 106 -2.26 12.17 -6.13
CA SER A 106 -3.70 12.12 -5.83
C SER A 106 -4.02 12.77 -4.47
N TYR A 107 -3.23 12.51 -3.44
CA TYR A 107 -3.47 13.08 -2.10
C TYR A 107 -3.21 14.58 -2.06
N ARG A 108 -2.21 15.05 -2.82
CA ARG A 108 -1.92 16.47 -3.00
C ARG A 108 -3.05 17.19 -3.73
N SER A 109 -3.57 16.62 -4.82
CA SER A 109 -4.68 17.24 -5.58
C SER A 109 -5.97 17.30 -4.76
N VAL A 110 -6.21 16.27 -3.94
CA VAL A 110 -7.34 16.22 -3.00
C VAL A 110 -7.16 17.16 -1.79
N GLY A 111 -5.92 17.47 -1.42
CA GLY A 111 -5.60 18.43 -0.37
C GLY A 111 -5.48 17.85 1.04
N PHE A 112 -5.01 16.60 1.16
CA PHE A 112 -4.66 16.01 2.46
C PHE A 112 -3.51 16.76 3.14
N ARG A 113 -3.68 17.14 4.40
CA ARG A 113 -2.70 17.87 5.21
C ARG A 113 -2.78 17.51 6.69
N ARG A 114 -1.72 17.80 7.43
CA ARG A 114 -1.60 17.52 8.88
C ARG A 114 -2.73 18.15 9.70
N ASP A 115 -3.15 19.37 9.36
CA ASP A 115 -4.17 20.15 10.06
C ASP A 115 -5.61 19.68 9.76
N ASN A 116 -5.84 19.10 8.58
CA ASN A 116 -7.18 18.70 8.14
C ASN A 116 -7.42 17.19 8.15
N THR A 117 -6.41 16.38 8.50
CA THR A 117 -6.48 14.91 8.47
C THR A 117 -5.83 14.28 9.71
N GLN A 118 -6.65 13.70 10.58
CA GLN A 118 -6.26 13.27 11.93
C GLN A 118 -7.09 12.06 12.39
N LEU A 119 -6.51 11.12 13.13
CA LEU A 119 -7.21 10.04 13.83
C LEU A 119 -6.87 10.11 15.32
N THR A 120 -7.87 10.03 16.18
CA THR A 120 -7.70 9.96 17.64
C THR A 120 -8.38 8.70 18.17
N PHE A 121 -7.60 7.82 18.76
CA PHE A 121 -8.06 6.58 19.39
C PHE A 121 -8.08 6.76 20.91
N ASN A 122 -9.26 6.61 21.51
CA ASN A 122 -9.43 6.74 22.96
C ASN A 122 -9.41 5.36 23.64
N SER A 123 -8.97 5.31 24.90
CA SER A 123 -8.91 4.10 25.71
C SER A 123 -10.29 3.46 25.96
N ASN A 124 -11.37 4.25 25.93
CA ASN A 124 -12.75 3.77 26.09
C ASN A 124 -13.36 3.18 24.80
N LYS A 125 -12.54 2.79 23.82
CA LYS A 125 -12.97 2.22 22.52
C LYS A 125 -13.77 3.15 21.62
N THR A 126 -13.76 4.45 21.89
CA THR A 126 -14.25 5.46 20.94
C THR A 126 -13.11 6.01 20.09
N PHE A 127 -13.41 6.50 18.90
CA PHE A 127 -12.46 7.23 18.08
C PHE A 127 -13.12 8.47 17.46
N ASN A 128 -12.27 9.45 17.13
CA ASN A 128 -12.63 10.61 16.32
C ASN A 128 -11.66 10.65 15.14
N ALA A 129 -12.17 10.83 13.94
CA ALA A 129 -11.37 11.06 12.75
C ALA A 129 -11.76 12.39 12.13
N ARG A 130 -10.78 13.16 11.68
CA ARG A 130 -10.97 14.28 10.77
C ARG A 130 -10.35 13.89 9.44
N LEU A 131 -11.09 13.97 8.34
CA LEU A 131 -10.58 13.68 7.00
C LEU A 131 -11.00 14.82 6.08
N LEU A 132 -10.00 15.55 5.55
CA LEU A 132 -10.21 16.77 4.76
C LEU A 132 -11.17 17.77 5.46
N GLY A 133 -11.01 17.92 6.77
CA GLY A 133 -11.84 18.81 7.59
C GLY A 133 -13.21 18.26 8.00
N LYS A 134 -13.63 17.09 7.50
CA LYS A 134 -14.89 16.44 7.90
C LYS A 134 -14.65 15.49 9.07
N THR A 135 -15.52 15.56 10.07
CA THR A 135 -15.39 14.76 11.30
C THR A 135 -16.24 13.49 11.23
N PHE A 136 -15.66 12.37 11.64
CA PHE A 136 -16.30 11.07 11.78
C PHE A 136 -16.01 10.52 13.16
N ASN A 137 -17.06 10.14 13.89
CA ASN A 137 -16.92 9.59 15.23
C ASN A 137 -17.52 8.20 15.27
N GLY A 138 -17.02 7.37 16.19
CA GLY A 138 -17.51 6.01 16.31
C GLY A 138 -16.75 5.20 17.33
N THR A 139 -16.81 3.88 17.16
CA THR A 139 -16.10 2.93 18.01
C THR A 139 -15.02 2.17 17.23
N TRP A 140 -14.03 1.67 17.95
CA TRP A 140 -12.97 0.85 17.38
C TRP A 140 -12.71 -0.39 18.22
N THR A 141 -12.33 -1.47 17.54
CA THR A 141 -11.76 -2.67 18.15
C THR A 141 -10.40 -2.96 17.54
N TYR A 142 -9.57 -3.75 18.23
CA TYR A 142 -8.25 -4.12 17.74
C TYR A 142 -8.00 -5.61 17.88
N ASP A 143 -7.61 -6.23 16.77
CA ASP A 143 -7.06 -7.57 16.71
C ASP A 143 -5.53 -7.47 16.56
N ASN A 144 -4.81 -7.79 17.63
CA ASN A 144 -3.36 -7.75 17.65
C ASN A 144 -2.70 -8.80 16.76
N ASN A 145 -3.34 -9.95 16.52
CA ASN A 145 -2.78 -11.01 15.70
C ASN A 145 -2.72 -10.58 14.24
N GLU A 146 -3.79 -9.94 13.77
CA GLU A 146 -3.95 -9.44 12.41
C GLU A 146 -3.48 -7.99 12.23
N GLN A 147 -3.13 -7.32 13.33
CA GLN A 147 -2.85 -5.87 13.37
C GLN A 147 -4.01 -5.06 12.81
N LYS A 148 -5.24 -5.52 13.03
CA LYS A 148 -6.45 -5.02 12.38
C LYS A 148 -7.29 -4.23 13.36
N ILE A 149 -7.44 -2.94 13.09
CA ILE A 149 -8.39 -2.05 13.73
C ILE A 149 -9.69 -2.10 12.93
N THR A 150 -10.82 -2.37 13.59
CA THR A 150 -12.14 -2.21 12.95
C THR A 150 -12.73 -0.89 13.38
N LEU A 151 -12.84 0.08 12.47
CA LEU A 151 -13.52 1.35 12.72
C LEU A 151 -14.99 1.22 12.36
N LYS A 152 -15.88 1.55 13.29
CA LYS A 152 -17.33 1.57 13.07
C LYS A 152 -17.87 2.97 13.32
N THR A 153 -18.43 3.57 12.27
CA THR A 153 -19.20 4.82 12.34
C THR A 153 -20.66 4.53 12.01
N LEU A 154 -21.49 5.57 11.99
CA LEU A 154 -22.85 5.47 11.47
C LEU A 154 -22.89 5.15 9.96
N LEU A 155 -21.90 5.62 9.20
CA LEU A 155 -21.89 5.55 7.73
C LEU A 155 -21.18 4.31 7.20
N PHE A 156 -20.18 3.80 7.91
CA PHE A 156 -19.34 2.70 7.43
C PHE A 156 -18.71 1.91 8.57
N THR A 157 -18.42 0.65 8.26
CA THR A 157 -17.49 -0.19 9.03
C THR A 157 -16.32 -0.55 8.13
N ILE A 158 -15.10 -0.18 8.54
CA ILE A 158 -13.90 -0.37 7.73
C ILE A 158 -12.78 -1.06 8.53
N PRO A 159 -12.15 -2.11 7.97
CA PRO A 159 -10.91 -2.65 8.52
C PRO A 159 -9.73 -1.74 8.13
N VAL A 160 -8.89 -1.42 9.12
CA VAL A 160 -7.67 -0.62 8.98
C VAL A 160 -6.53 -1.38 9.64
N TYR A 161 -5.45 -1.61 8.91
CA TYR A 161 -4.28 -2.36 9.37
C TYR A 161 -3.22 -1.40 9.87
N ALA A 162 -2.80 -1.56 11.12
CA ALA A 162 -1.82 -0.72 11.78
C ALA A 162 -0.41 -1.33 11.67
N LYS A 163 0.55 -0.52 11.23
CA LYS A 163 1.97 -0.90 11.18
C LYS A 163 2.80 0.18 11.84
N ARG A 164 3.65 -0.18 12.80
CA ARG A 164 4.60 0.78 13.36
C ARG A 164 5.60 1.21 12.28
N THR A 165 5.95 2.48 12.26
CA THR A 165 7.07 3.00 11.47
C THR A 165 8.11 3.63 12.39
N THR A 166 9.30 3.92 11.87
CA THR A 166 10.42 4.48 12.65
C THR A 166 10.02 5.72 13.46
N SER A 167 9.10 6.54 12.94
CA SER A 167 8.68 7.80 13.56
C SER A 167 7.18 7.89 13.82
N GLY A 168 6.42 6.79 13.71
CA GLY A 168 4.97 6.87 13.80
C GLY A 168 4.21 5.56 13.52
N MET A 169 3.08 5.68 12.84
CA MET A 169 2.17 4.57 12.55
C MET A 169 1.57 4.72 11.15
N SER A 170 1.59 3.65 10.37
CA SER A 170 0.81 3.52 9.15
C SER A 170 -0.58 2.99 9.47
N TYR A 171 -1.61 3.61 8.89
CA TYR A 171 -3.00 3.15 8.91
C TYR A 171 -3.43 2.84 7.49
N LEU A 172 -3.44 1.55 7.15
CA LEU A 172 -3.54 1.07 5.77
C LEU A 172 -4.82 0.26 5.57
N MET A 173 -5.42 0.31 4.40
CA MET A 173 -6.63 -0.42 4.07
C MET A 173 -6.61 -0.89 2.63
N GLU A 174 -7.58 -1.72 2.26
CA GLU A 174 -7.81 -2.05 0.86
C GLU A 174 -8.21 -0.79 0.07
N SER A 175 -7.77 -0.70 -1.17
CA SER A 175 -8.01 0.46 -2.06
C SER A 175 -9.48 0.84 -2.13
N LYS A 176 -10.38 -0.15 -2.22
CA LYS A 176 -11.83 0.08 -2.24
C LYS A 176 -12.32 0.79 -0.98
N LYS A 177 -11.80 0.45 0.19
CA LYS A 177 -12.21 1.04 1.47
C LYS A 177 -11.74 2.49 1.56
N LEU A 178 -10.50 2.77 1.16
CA LEU A 178 -10.00 4.13 1.07
C LEU A 178 -10.83 4.95 0.07
N LEU A 179 -11.16 4.38 -1.08
CA LEU A 179 -12.03 5.01 -2.06
C LEU A 179 -13.42 5.33 -1.49
N THR A 180 -14.05 4.39 -0.77
CA THR A 180 -15.33 4.65 -0.10
C THR A 180 -15.25 5.83 0.87
N ILE A 181 -14.16 5.94 1.62
CA ILE A 181 -13.93 7.08 2.53
C ILE A 181 -13.85 8.38 1.73
N LEU A 182 -13.04 8.42 0.67
CA LEU A 182 -12.90 9.61 -0.17
C LEU A 182 -14.25 10.02 -0.76
N GLN A 183 -14.97 9.10 -1.38
CA GLN A 183 -16.31 9.34 -1.94
C GLN A 183 -17.30 9.87 -0.89
N THR A 184 -17.26 9.32 0.33
CA THR A 184 -18.09 9.79 1.45
C THR A 184 -17.74 11.24 1.81
N VAL A 185 -16.45 11.56 1.94
CA VAL A 185 -15.99 12.92 2.23
C VAL A 185 -16.38 13.89 1.10
N SER A 186 -16.29 13.47 -0.17
CA SER A 186 -16.74 14.25 -1.34
C SER A 186 -18.21 14.60 -1.22
N ALA A 187 -19.06 13.60 -0.99
CA ALA A 187 -20.50 13.78 -0.89
C ALA A 187 -20.86 14.74 0.26
N LEU A 188 -20.18 14.64 1.40
CA LEU A 188 -20.38 15.53 2.56
C LEU A 188 -19.79 16.94 2.38
N SER A 189 -18.89 17.13 1.42
CA SER A 189 -18.27 18.43 1.14
C SER A 189 -19.02 19.26 0.10
N GLY A 190 -19.88 18.63 -0.70
CA GLY A 190 -20.49 19.27 -1.87
C GLY A 190 -19.48 19.60 -2.97
N ASN A 191 -18.22 19.17 -2.84
CA ASN A 191 -17.14 19.45 -3.78
C ASN A 191 -16.93 18.27 -4.74
N ASN A 192 -17.16 18.51 -6.04
CA ASN A 192 -16.97 17.52 -7.11
C ASN A 192 -15.49 17.27 -7.45
N THR A 193 -14.54 18.05 -6.91
CA THR A 193 -13.09 17.90 -7.19
C THR A 193 -12.53 16.56 -6.72
N LEU A 194 -13.22 15.82 -5.85
CA LEU A 194 -12.81 14.51 -5.35
C LEU A 194 -13.25 13.32 -6.22
N GLN A 195 -13.72 13.54 -7.45
CA GLN A 195 -13.94 12.45 -8.42
C GLN A 195 -12.62 11.85 -8.98
N THR A 196 -11.46 12.21 -8.42
CA THR A 196 -10.15 11.60 -8.72
C THR A 196 -10.07 10.17 -8.18
N VAL A 197 -10.81 9.27 -8.83
CA VAL A 197 -11.06 7.88 -8.43
C VAL A 197 -10.40 6.89 -9.41
N GLY A 198 -9.82 7.39 -10.51
CA GLY A 198 -9.28 6.55 -11.59
C GLY A 198 -8.19 5.58 -11.15
N ASP A 199 -7.14 6.07 -10.48
CA ASP A 199 -6.00 5.23 -10.12
C ASP A 199 -6.16 4.50 -8.78
N LEU A 200 -7.00 5.00 -7.88
CA LEU A 200 -7.28 4.37 -6.60
C LEU A 200 -8.32 3.23 -6.70
N SER A 201 -9.21 3.30 -7.70
CA SER A 201 -10.17 2.23 -7.99
C SER A 201 -9.51 0.97 -8.56
N LYS A 202 -8.30 1.09 -9.11
CA LYS A 202 -7.48 -0.06 -9.50
C LYS A 202 -7.14 -0.84 -8.23
N ASN A 203 -7.74 -2.02 -8.11
CA ASN A 203 -7.37 -2.97 -7.07
C ASN A 203 -6.00 -3.53 -7.42
N TYR A 204 -4.98 -2.98 -6.80
CA TYR A 204 -3.67 -3.60 -6.81
C TYR A 204 -3.74 -4.81 -5.88
N ASP A 205 -3.78 -6.00 -6.47
CA ASP A 205 -3.71 -7.23 -5.69
C ASP A 205 -2.42 -7.23 -4.86
N GLY A 206 -2.53 -7.57 -3.59
CA GLY A 206 -1.41 -7.55 -2.67
C GLY A 206 -0.91 -6.17 -2.21
N ILE A 207 -1.62 -5.06 -2.43
CA ILE A 207 -1.24 -3.73 -1.91
C ILE A 207 -2.33 -3.18 -0.98
N ARG A 208 -1.91 -2.59 0.14
CA ARG A 208 -2.75 -1.74 1.00
C ARG A 208 -2.27 -0.30 0.95
N MET A 209 -3.21 0.63 1.01
CA MET A 209 -2.98 2.06 0.91
C MET A 209 -3.69 2.79 2.04
N GLY A 210 -3.19 3.96 2.43
CA GLY A 210 -3.79 4.76 3.48
C GLY A 210 -2.89 5.92 3.87
N PHE A 211 -2.58 6.02 5.16
CA PHE A 211 -1.91 7.19 5.72
C PHE A 211 -0.73 6.77 6.57
N GLU A 212 0.42 7.41 6.36
CA GLU A 212 1.45 7.50 7.38
C GLU A 212 1.11 8.65 8.32
N MET A 213 1.16 8.37 9.62
CA MET A 213 0.79 9.34 10.64
C MET A 213 1.84 9.44 11.74
N LYS A 214 1.92 10.63 12.33
CA LYS A 214 2.78 10.96 13.48
C LYS A 214 1.91 11.49 14.61
N LYS A 215 2.33 11.31 15.86
CA LYS A 215 1.65 11.94 16.99
C LYS A 215 1.77 13.48 16.93
#